data_AF-A0A1L9MRY8-F1
#
_entry.id   AF-A0A1L9MRY8-F1
#
_cell.length_a   1.000
_cell.length_b   1.000
_cell.length_c   1.000
_cell.angle_alpha   90.00
_cell.angle_beta   90.00
_cell.angle_gamma   90.00
#
_symmetry.space_group_name_H-M   'P 1'
#
loop_
_entity.id
_entity.type
_entity.pdbx_description
1 polymer ?
#
loop_
_entity_poly.entity_id
_entity_poly.type
_entity_poly.pdbx_seq_one_letter_code
_entity_poly.pdbx_strand_id
1 'polypeptide(L)'
;MEARIGSDNGTGPSAPTYGLPHLIDEKQQDKYPLLLVYLAKQTPAEQAYLASRLHEFFRKENITLTRWQPSSGLLRRVALHGSCPDSQANIHAMAILAYRAGWTRFLVADGLTQRQVHGNLRLWEDPLLSLVMVVVKPEPVVLAPTGDFCVFAKRTTVDGFSKDFLEKLSNLQPPKRSLMHNIERDRYDDPGLTLYDPDRPPFSADRATSLSHEERFNITAAFLTKHTPLPPELAEQVLDWLSIANETPMWLPPWIYHKEKHLNIFLLFPATQSELHHIQTLFQNVIEDYRKIERAGVRSYTITFIPWEYHRTRSRRDLANLWEAYRLRTGDNSAPFNIYFLQQMPVARNVNELELGIVKYERGDLPNVARITLKNIILDRGPWIEMMRRRGQAAEQYMYSHKVDPELLRPFDQPFYPNPPRWLPAKKGQYTIPVFYLTKGLSRTEKYEIEKEIRTLGQVEESHWGSKVACYVPWDGEVDGTLDDVWKIFWEVFTYHGERDSHFPIFFIDAQSAMDDTILVVHPDHLWFDQSNSRALAMLQNVMYPSVRGLQYGRVRGREAHTMHSNVSVGNMFFEEYTRPQRFPRPDWPCHGFTAAQV
;
A
#
# COMPACT_ATOMS: atom_id res chain seq x y z
N MET A 1 -36.53 31.36 -29.40
CA MET A 1 -35.21 31.77 -29.93
C MET A 1 -34.19 30.82 -29.37
N GLU A 2 -33.88 29.79 -30.16
CA GLU A 2 -32.88 28.78 -29.85
C GLU A 2 -31.48 29.36 -30.12
N ALA A 3 -30.63 29.44 -29.10
CA ALA A 3 -29.22 29.75 -29.29
C ALA A 3 -28.47 28.44 -29.57
N ARG A 4 -28.24 28.17 -30.86
CA ARG A 4 -27.22 27.24 -31.33
C ARG A 4 -25.85 27.79 -30.90
N ILE A 5 -25.19 27.14 -29.97
CA ILE A 5 -23.76 27.32 -29.74
C ILE A 5 -23.07 26.23 -30.54
N GLY A 6 -22.52 26.61 -31.69
CA GLY A 6 -21.69 25.75 -32.52
C GLY A 6 -20.42 25.38 -31.76
N SER A 7 -20.11 24.09 -31.74
CA SER A 7 -18.83 23.57 -31.29
C SER A 7 -17.79 23.81 -32.38
N ASP A 8 -17.19 25.01 -32.41
CA ASP A 8 -15.89 25.21 -33.05
C ASP A 8 -14.81 24.67 -32.08
N ASN A 9 -14.70 23.35 -32.02
CA ASN A 9 -13.53 22.70 -31.44
C ASN A 9 -12.43 22.70 -32.50
N GLY A 10 -11.57 23.72 -32.45
CA GLY A 10 -10.29 23.68 -33.13
C GLY A 10 -9.58 22.37 -32.79
N THR A 11 -9.21 21.62 -33.83
CA THR A 11 -8.42 20.39 -33.77
C THR A 11 -7.03 20.69 -33.22
N GLY A 12 -6.88 20.68 -31.90
CA GLY A 12 -5.61 20.32 -31.29
C GLY A 12 -5.28 18.86 -31.61
N PRO A 13 -4.00 18.45 -31.64
CA PRO A 13 -3.66 17.04 -31.83
C PRO A 13 -4.33 16.22 -30.71
N SER A 14 -5.17 15.26 -31.07
CA SER A 14 -5.78 14.35 -30.11
C SER A 14 -4.68 13.65 -29.32
N ALA A 15 -4.81 13.62 -28.00
CA ALA A 15 -3.83 12.95 -27.14
C ALA A 15 -3.68 11.48 -27.57
N PRO A 16 -2.45 10.93 -27.58
CA PRO A 16 -2.20 9.60 -28.10
C PRO A 16 -2.92 8.52 -27.30
N THR A 17 -3.49 7.55 -28.01
CA THR A 17 -4.16 6.34 -27.47
C THR A 17 -3.29 5.09 -27.54
N TYR A 18 -2.09 5.19 -28.14
CA TYR A 18 -1.08 4.13 -28.24
C TYR A 18 -1.60 2.77 -28.72
N GLY A 19 -2.50 2.79 -29.71
CA GLY A 19 -3.04 1.57 -30.32
C GLY A 19 -4.18 0.93 -29.52
N LEU A 20 -4.71 1.60 -28.49
CA LEU A 20 -5.99 1.22 -27.88
C LEU A 20 -7.11 1.41 -28.92
N PRO A 21 -7.95 0.40 -29.20
CA PRO A 21 -9.02 0.50 -30.19
C PRO A 21 -10.01 1.61 -29.83
N HIS A 22 -10.29 2.53 -30.75
CA HIS A 22 -11.29 3.57 -30.53
C HIS A 22 -12.68 2.96 -30.37
N LEU A 23 -13.50 3.56 -29.50
CA LEU A 23 -14.92 3.26 -29.46
C LEU A 23 -15.52 3.65 -30.82
N ILE A 24 -15.84 2.66 -31.64
CA ILE A 24 -16.55 2.88 -32.88
C ILE A 24 -17.98 3.25 -32.49
N ASP A 25 -18.44 4.40 -32.96
CA ASP A 25 -19.77 4.95 -32.72
C ASP A 25 -20.82 4.12 -33.49
N GLU A 26 -20.93 2.83 -33.17
CA GLU A 26 -21.99 1.97 -33.67
C GLU A 26 -23.27 2.36 -32.92
N LYS A 27 -23.97 3.37 -33.44
CA LYS A 27 -25.43 3.50 -33.29
C LYS A 27 -26.14 2.33 -33.99
N GLN A 28 -25.69 1.09 -33.80
CA GLN A 28 -26.49 -0.08 -34.06
C GLN A 28 -27.40 -0.22 -32.84
N GLN A 29 -28.69 0.05 -33.04
CA GLN A 29 -29.71 -0.28 -32.05
C GLN A 29 -29.46 -1.70 -31.54
N ASP A 30 -29.44 -1.83 -30.21
CA ASP A 30 -29.27 -3.08 -29.49
C ASP A 30 -27.85 -3.67 -29.39
N LYS A 31 -26.74 -2.92 -29.51
CA LYS A 31 -25.40 -3.43 -29.13
C LYS A 31 -24.74 -2.61 -28.01
N TYR A 32 -24.18 -3.30 -27.02
CA TYR A 32 -23.43 -2.72 -25.91
C TYR A 32 -21.92 -2.99 -26.10
N PRO A 33 -21.13 -2.04 -26.63
CA PRO A 33 -19.70 -2.20 -26.77
C PRO A 33 -19.03 -2.21 -25.38
N LEU A 34 -18.16 -3.19 -25.13
CA LEU A 34 -17.45 -3.35 -23.87
C LEU A 34 -15.97 -3.61 -24.14
N LEU A 35 -15.10 -2.78 -23.56
CA LEU A 35 -13.66 -2.99 -23.60
C LEU A 35 -13.23 -3.90 -22.46
N LEU A 36 -12.42 -4.91 -22.77
CA LEU A 36 -11.73 -5.79 -21.82
C LEU A 36 -10.22 -5.61 -21.97
N VAL A 37 -9.60 -5.10 -20.92
CA VAL A 37 -8.16 -4.84 -20.84
C VAL A 37 -7.47 -5.96 -20.05
N TYR A 38 -6.41 -6.54 -20.61
CA TYR A 38 -5.62 -7.59 -19.97
C TYR A 38 -4.33 -7.01 -19.40
N LEU A 39 -4.26 -6.79 -18.08
CA LEU A 39 -3.04 -6.29 -17.42
C LEU A 39 -2.12 -7.42 -16.95
N ALA A 40 -2.69 -8.58 -16.61
CA ALA A 40 -1.89 -9.80 -16.43
C ALA A 40 -1.42 -10.34 -17.79
N LYS A 41 -0.18 -10.81 -17.87
CA LYS A 41 0.32 -11.48 -19.08
C LYS A 41 -0.46 -12.77 -19.31
N GLN A 42 -1.37 -12.75 -20.29
CA GLN A 42 -2.16 -13.91 -20.69
C GLN A 42 -1.80 -14.37 -22.09
N THR A 43 -1.80 -15.69 -22.31
CA THR A 43 -1.63 -16.26 -23.65
C THR A 43 -2.88 -16.00 -24.52
N PRO A 44 -2.78 -16.05 -25.86
CA PRO A 44 -3.95 -15.90 -26.73
C PRO A 44 -5.06 -16.92 -26.44
N ALA A 45 -4.69 -18.13 -26.02
CA ALA A 45 -5.64 -19.18 -25.63
C ALA A 45 -6.39 -18.81 -24.34
N GLU A 46 -5.70 -18.27 -23.35
CA GLU A 46 -6.30 -17.78 -22.09
C GLU A 46 -7.27 -16.62 -22.35
N GLN A 47 -6.88 -15.67 -23.20
CA GLN A 47 -7.74 -14.56 -23.58
C GLN A 47 -8.99 -15.03 -24.33
N ALA A 48 -8.86 -16.03 -25.20
CA ALA A 48 -9.98 -16.64 -25.89
C ALA A 48 -10.92 -17.38 -24.92
N TYR A 49 -10.36 -18.11 -23.95
CA TYR A 49 -11.12 -18.78 -22.90
C TYR A 49 -11.89 -17.78 -22.03
N LEU A 50 -11.24 -16.74 -21.53
CA LEU A 50 -11.90 -15.70 -20.73
C LEU A 50 -13.01 -15.00 -21.52
N ALA A 51 -12.75 -14.63 -22.77
CA ALA A 51 -13.75 -14.02 -23.64
C ALA A 51 -14.94 -14.95 -23.88
N SER A 52 -14.71 -16.25 -24.09
CA SER A 52 -15.78 -17.24 -24.24
C SER A 52 -16.63 -17.37 -22.96
N ARG A 53 -15.99 -17.38 -21.79
CA ARG A 53 -16.70 -17.41 -20.49
C ARG A 53 -17.53 -16.16 -20.25
N LEU A 54 -17.01 -15.00 -20.64
CA LEU A 54 -17.76 -13.74 -20.57
C LEU A 54 -18.92 -13.72 -21.56
N HIS A 55 -18.74 -14.20 -22.80
CA HIS A 55 -19.84 -14.34 -23.74
C HIS A 55 -20.93 -15.31 -23.24
N GLU A 56 -20.52 -16.41 -22.58
CA GLU A 56 -21.46 -17.32 -21.94
C GLU A 56 -22.24 -16.63 -20.82
N PHE A 57 -21.55 -15.87 -19.97
CA PHE A 57 -22.16 -15.09 -18.88
C PHE A 57 -23.15 -14.05 -19.42
N PHE A 58 -22.77 -13.36 -20.49
CA PHE A 58 -23.56 -12.32 -21.14
C PHE A 58 -24.60 -12.85 -22.15
N ARG A 59 -24.85 -14.17 -22.26
CA ARG A 59 -25.68 -14.81 -23.31
C ARG A 59 -27.04 -14.16 -23.62
N LYS A 60 -27.60 -13.33 -22.72
CA LYS A 60 -28.89 -12.64 -22.87
C LYS A 60 -28.76 -11.18 -23.35
N GLU A 61 -27.54 -10.69 -23.52
CA GLU A 61 -27.21 -9.31 -23.86
C GLU A 61 -26.38 -9.26 -25.13
N ASN A 62 -26.71 -8.32 -26.01
CA ASN A 62 -25.97 -8.06 -27.23
C ASN A 62 -24.68 -7.28 -26.91
N ILE A 63 -23.73 -7.91 -26.24
CA ILE A 63 -22.44 -7.28 -25.90
C ILE A 63 -21.41 -7.57 -26.99
N THR A 64 -20.78 -6.51 -27.50
CA THR A 64 -19.63 -6.59 -28.40
C THR A 64 -18.36 -6.41 -27.57
N LEU A 65 -17.58 -7.49 -27.38
CA LEU A 65 -16.38 -7.47 -26.56
C LEU A 65 -15.14 -7.07 -27.38
N THR A 66 -14.61 -5.87 -27.13
CA THR A 66 -13.32 -5.41 -27.66
C THR A 66 -12.22 -5.80 -26.69
N ARG A 67 -11.20 -6.51 -27.19
CA ARG A 67 -10.08 -7.02 -26.38
C ARG A 67 -8.84 -6.19 -26.62
N TRP A 68 -8.11 -5.86 -25.57
CA TRP A 68 -6.85 -5.14 -25.69
C TRP A 68 -5.86 -5.53 -24.59
N GLN A 69 -4.60 -5.73 -24.97
CA GLN A 69 -3.50 -6.02 -24.05
C GLN A 69 -2.39 -4.99 -24.29
N PRO A 70 -2.10 -4.09 -23.34
CA PRO A 70 -0.99 -3.16 -23.48
C PRO A 70 0.35 -3.91 -23.53
N SER A 71 1.27 -3.44 -24.36
CA SER A 71 2.63 -3.95 -24.37
C SER A 71 3.39 -3.51 -23.12
N SER A 72 4.42 -4.26 -22.70
CA SER A 72 5.26 -3.84 -21.58
C SER A 72 5.94 -2.48 -21.82
N GLY A 73 6.33 -2.18 -23.06
CA GLY A 73 6.88 -0.88 -23.43
C GLY A 73 5.87 0.26 -23.29
N LEU A 74 4.58 0.01 -23.59
CA LEU A 74 3.53 1.00 -23.34
C LEU A 74 3.35 1.25 -21.84
N LEU A 75 3.26 0.19 -21.04
CA LEU A 75 3.07 0.33 -19.58
C LEU A 75 4.20 1.18 -18.95
N ARG A 76 5.46 0.92 -19.32
CA ARG A 76 6.62 1.71 -18.86
C ARG A 76 6.51 3.20 -19.21
N ARG A 77 5.93 3.50 -20.38
CA ARG A 77 5.77 4.88 -20.85
C ARG A 77 4.69 5.65 -20.09
N VAL A 78 3.60 4.99 -19.69
CA VAL A 78 2.41 5.68 -19.15
C VAL A 78 2.28 5.61 -17.64
N ALA A 79 2.95 4.65 -17.00
CA ALA A 79 2.99 4.51 -15.55
C ALA A 79 4.33 3.93 -15.07
N LEU A 80 4.66 4.17 -13.81
CA LEU A 80 5.82 3.53 -13.19
C LEU A 80 5.59 2.02 -13.07
N HIS A 81 6.54 1.25 -13.58
CA HIS A 81 6.51 -0.21 -13.59
C HIS A 81 7.01 -0.75 -12.24
N GLY A 82 6.07 -1.24 -11.44
CA GLY A 82 6.35 -1.99 -10.21
C GLY A 82 6.54 -3.49 -10.48
N SER A 83 6.52 -4.28 -9.39
CA SER A 83 6.54 -5.74 -9.44
C SER A 83 5.23 -6.35 -9.97
N CYS A 84 4.14 -5.59 -9.91
CA CYS A 84 2.81 -6.03 -10.32
C CYS A 84 2.34 -5.27 -11.57
N PRO A 85 2.17 -5.92 -12.73
CA PRO A 85 1.71 -5.27 -13.96
C PRO A 85 0.23 -4.86 -13.89
N ASP A 86 -0.53 -5.44 -12.97
CA ASP A 86 -1.92 -5.14 -12.65
C ASP A 86 -2.08 -4.14 -11.49
N SER A 87 -1.08 -3.29 -11.28
CA SER A 87 -1.09 -2.27 -10.24
C SER A 87 -2.23 -1.26 -10.41
N GLN A 88 -2.63 -0.64 -9.31
CA GLN A 88 -3.61 0.45 -9.31
C GLN A 88 -3.18 1.63 -10.19
N ALA A 89 -1.87 1.95 -10.22
CA ALA A 89 -1.29 2.95 -11.13
C ALA A 89 -1.52 2.58 -12.60
N ASN A 90 -1.31 1.32 -12.98
CA ASN A 90 -1.57 0.87 -14.34
C ASN A 90 -3.05 0.89 -14.68
N ILE A 91 -3.94 0.50 -13.75
CA ILE A 91 -5.39 0.58 -13.97
C ILE A 91 -5.82 2.03 -14.22
N HIS A 92 -5.31 2.99 -13.44
CA HIS A 92 -5.55 4.41 -13.66
C HIS A 92 -5.05 4.88 -15.03
N ALA A 93 -3.80 4.56 -15.37
CA ALA A 93 -3.23 4.92 -16.68
C ALA A 93 -4.07 4.35 -17.84
N MET A 94 -4.52 3.10 -17.74
CA MET A 94 -5.41 2.49 -18.74
C MET A 94 -6.74 3.21 -18.82
N ALA A 95 -7.28 3.69 -17.69
CA ALA A 95 -8.51 4.48 -17.68
C ALA A 95 -8.36 5.78 -18.45
N ILE A 96 -7.21 6.46 -18.34
CA ILE A 96 -6.93 7.67 -19.12
C ILE A 96 -6.85 7.36 -20.62
N LEU A 97 -6.13 6.31 -21.00
CA LEU A 97 -6.02 5.90 -22.41
C LEU A 97 -7.37 5.47 -23.00
N ALA A 98 -8.16 4.73 -22.22
CA ALA A 98 -9.50 4.32 -22.58
C ALA A 98 -10.40 5.54 -22.83
N TYR A 99 -10.34 6.53 -21.93
CA TYR A 99 -11.08 7.78 -22.06
C TYR A 99 -10.68 8.58 -23.30
N ARG A 100 -9.37 8.71 -23.59
CA ARG A 100 -8.87 9.34 -24.83
C ARG A 100 -9.38 8.66 -26.10
N ALA A 101 -9.66 7.36 -26.03
CA ALA A 101 -10.20 6.57 -27.13
C ALA A 101 -11.75 6.52 -27.16
N GLY A 102 -12.42 7.24 -26.26
CA GLY A 102 -13.89 7.33 -26.19
C GLY A 102 -14.56 6.37 -25.20
N TRP A 103 -13.80 5.50 -24.52
CA TRP A 103 -14.34 4.56 -23.54
C TRP A 103 -14.48 5.20 -22.17
N THR A 104 -15.69 5.23 -21.63
CA THR A 104 -15.96 5.74 -20.26
C THR A 104 -16.18 4.61 -19.25
N ARG A 105 -16.33 3.37 -19.72
CA ARG A 105 -16.56 2.18 -18.88
C ARG A 105 -15.89 0.98 -19.53
N PHE A 106 -15.18 0.18 -18.75
CA PHE A 106 -14.50 -1.02 -19.24
C PHE A 106 -14.20 -2.01 -18.10
N LEU A 107 -13.76 -3.20 -18.48
CA LEU A 107 -13.34 -4.25 -17.56
C LEU A 107 -11.83 -4.46 -17.63
N VAL A 108 -11.24 -4.81 -16.50
CA VAL A 108 -9.83 -5.20 -16.41
C VAL A 108 -9.74 -6.63 -15.89
N ALA A 109 -9.02 -7.47 -16.64
CA ALA A 109 -8.57 -8.79 -16.22
C ALA A 109 -7.15 -8.68 -15.65
N ASP A 110 -7.00 -9.05 -14.38
CA ASP A 110 -5.76 -8.90 -13.63
C ASP A 110 -5.19 -10.25 -13.16
N GLY A 111 -4.17 -10.20 -12.29
CA GLY A 111 -3.48 -11.40 -11.82
C GLY A 111 -4.39 -12.34 -11.01
N LEU A 112 -5.42 -11.82 -10.32
CA LEU A 112 -6.41 -12.64 -9.65
C LEU A 112 -7.32 -13.33 -10.68
N THR A 113 -7.82 -12.59 -11.66
CA THR A 113 -8.60 -13.17 -12.78
C THR A 113 -7.84 -14.31 -13.45
N GLN A 114 -6.54 -14.12 -13.71
CA GLN A 114 -5.70 -15.15 -14.31
C GLN A 114 -5.59 -16.41 -13.45
N ARG A 115 -5.34 -16.26 -12.13
CA ARG A 115 -5.28 -17.42 -11.21
C ARG A 115 -6.59 -18.18 -11.15
N GLN A 116 -7.72 -17.47 -11.17
CA GLN A 116 -9.07 -18.05 -11.18
C GLN A 116 -9.35 -18.82 -12.47
N VAL A 117 -8.95 -18.28 -13.62
CA VAL A 117 -9.04 -18.97 -14.92
C VAL A 117 -8.19 -20.25 -14.94
N HIS A 118 -7.01 -20.23 -14.32
CA HIS A 118 -6.12 -21.40 -14.29
C HIS A 118 -6.43 -22.42 -13.18
N GLY A 119 -7.26 -22.05 -12.20
CA GLY A 119 -7.42 -22.84 -10.96
C GLY A 119 -6.18 -22.84 -10.05
N ASN A 120 -5.22 -21.94 -10.29
CA ASN A 120 -3.99 -21.80 -9.51
C ASN A 120 -4.21 -20.87 -8.31
N LEU A 121 -5.21 -21.21 -7.49
CA LEU A 121 -5.67 -20.40 -6.38
C LEU A 121 -4.73 -20.51 -5.18
N ARG A 122 -4.52 -19.40 -4.48
CA ARG A 122 -3.87 -19.41 -3.16
C ARG A 122 -4.80 -20.02 -2.11
N LEU A 123 -4.23 -20.40 -0.96
CA LEU A 123 -5.00 -20.91 0.16
C LEU A 123 -6.11 -19.91 0.56
N TRP A 124 -7.35 -20.40 0.59
CA TRP A 124 -8.58 -19.62 0.83
C TRP A 124 -8.88 -18.55 -0.22
N GLU A 125 -8.22 -18.57 -1.39
CA GLU A 125 -8.56 -17.73 -2.54
C GLU A 125 -9.88 -18.20 -3.18
N ASP A 126 -10.70 -17.25 -3.64
CA ASP A 126 -12.04 -17.54 -4.15
C ASP A 126 -11.94 -18.09 -5.59
N PRO A 127 -12.51 -19.26 -5.89
CA PRO A 127 -12.56 -19.79 -7.24
C PRO A 127 -13.46 -19.00 -8.20
N LEU A 128 -14.38 -18.16 -7.71
CA LEU A 128 -15.31 -17.43 -8.57
C LEU A 128 -14.59 -16.41 -9.44
N LEU A 129 -14.82 -16.48 -10.75
CA LEU A 129 -14.24 -15.54 -11.71
C LEU A 129 -14.61 -14.09 -11.35
N SER A 130 -13.60 -13.25 -11.17
CA SER A 130 -13.75 -11.85 -10.80
C SER A 130 -12.97 -10.93 -11.72
N LEU A 131 -13.47 -9.71 -11.91
CA LEU A 131 -12.90 -8.67 -12.76
C LEU A 131 -12.98 -7.32 -12.05
N VAL A 132 -12.15 -6.36 -12.49
CA VAL A 132 -12.27 -4.96 -12.02
C VAL A 132 -13.12 -4.19 -13.03
N MET A 133 -14.25 -3.66 -12.57
CA MET A 133 -15.04 -2.67 -13.29
C MET A 133 -14.38 -1.30 -13.12
N VAL A 134 -14.14 -0.60 -14.22
CA VAL A 134 -13.57 0.75 -14.21
C VAL A 134 -14.51 1.70 -14.93
N VAL A 135 -14.78 2.85 -14.29
CA VAL A 135 -15.63 3.91 -14.83
C VAL A 135 -14.89 5.24 -14.73
N VAL A 136 -14.91 5.98 -15.82
CA VAL A 136 -14.33 7.32 -15.95
C VAL A 136 -15.47 8.32 -16.12
N LYS A 137 -15.58 9.28 -15.20
CA LYS A 137 -16.62 10.31 -15.24
C LYS A 137 -16.02 11.70 -15.18
N PRO A 138 -16.56 12.69 -15.93
CA PRO A 138 -16.28 14.09 -15.63
C PRO A 138 -16.79 14.41 -14.21
N GLU A 139 -16.01 15.14 -13.44
CA GLU A 139 -16.36 15.53 -12.06
C GLU A 139 -17.51 16.58 -12.10
N PRO A 140 -18.46 16.57 -11.15
CA PRO A 140 -19.49 17.60 -11.12
C PRO A 140 -18.88 19.00 -11.01
N VAL A 141 -19.37 19.91 -11.87
CA VAL A 141 -18.92 21.30 -12.10
C VAL A 141 -18.76 22.15 -10.82
N VAL A 142 -19.38 21.74 -9.71
CA VAL A 142 -19.29 22.42 -8.40
C VAL A 142 -17.90 22.30 -7.77
N LEU A 143 -17.08 21.31 -8.13
CA LEU A 143 -15.74 21.07 -7.55
C LEU A 143 -14.58 21.50 -8.45
N ALA A 144 -14.79 21.66 -9.75
CA ALA A 144 -13.72 21.93 -10.69
C ALA A 144 -14.16 22.65 -11.99
N PRO A 145 -13.69 23.87 -12.25
CA PRO A 145 -13.99 24.60 -13.48
C PRO A 145 -13.13 24.19 -14.70
N THR A 146 -12.21 23.20 -14.58
CA THR A 146 -11.13 22.94 -15.55
C THR A 146 -11.23 21.66 -16.39
N GLY A 147 -12.34 20.90 -16.32
CA GLY A 147 -12.50 19.67 -17.10
C GLY A 147 -11.94 18.43 -16.40
N ASP A 148 -12.10 18.37 -15.08
CA ASP A 148 -11.61 17.29 -14.24
C ASP A 148 -12.44 16.01 -14.43
N PHE A 149 -11.83 14.85 -14.28
CA PHE A 149 -12.49 13.55 -14.35
C PHE A 149 -11.98 12.64 -13.23
N CYS A 150 -12.85 11.74 -12.81
CA CYS A 150 -12.64 10.81 -11.73
C CYS A 150 -12.59 9.39 -12.30
N VAL A 151 -11.57 8.63 -11.91
CA VAL A 151 -11.46 7.20 -12.21
C VAL A 151 -11.95 6.43 -10.99
N PHE A 152 -13.05 5.70 -11.13
CA PHE A 152 -13.57 4.84 -10.09
C PHE A 152 -13.45 3.38 -10.51
N ALA A 153 -12.92 2.54 -9.61
CA ALA A 153 -12.74 1.13 -9.85
C ALA A 153 -13.39 0.30 -8.73
N LYS A 154 -14.04 -0.81 -9.10
CA LYS A 154 -14.66 -1.75 -8.16
C LYS A 154 -14.48 -3.18 -8.66
N ARG A 155 -14.15 -4.11 -7.77
CA ARG A 155 -14.14 -5.53 -8.12
C ARG A 155 -15.56 -6.09 -8.12
N THR A 156 -15.84 -6.93 -9.10
CA THR A 156 -17.09 -7.67 -9.22
C THR A 156 -16.79 -9.14 -9.48
N THR A 157 -17.66 -10.01 -9.00
CA THR A 157 -17.75 -11.40 -9.43
C THR A 157 -18.62 -11.53 -10.67
N VAL A 158 -18.38 -12.57 -11.44
CA VAL A 158 -19.16 -12.96 -12.61
C VAL A 158 -20.06 -14.12 -12.18
N ASP A 159 -21.19 -13.82 -11.51
CA ASP A 159 -22.13 -14.79 -10.93
C ASP A 159 -23.46 -14.82 -11.69
N GLY A 160 -23.76 -15.89 -12.41
CA GLY A 160 -25.09 -16.33 -12.90
C GLY A 160 -26.06 -15.39 -13.68
N PHE A 161 -26.06 -14.08 -13.48
CA PHE A 161 -27.07 -13.12 -13.94
C PHE A 161 -26.42 -11.88 -14.57
N SER A 162 -26.56 -11.74 -15.89
CA SER A 162 -25.94 -10.66 -16.68
C SER A 162 -26.57 -9.27 -16.46
N LYS A 163 -27.90 -9.19 -16.30
CA LYS A 163 -28.62 -7.90 -16.26
C LYS A 163 -28.18 -7.01 -15.11
N ASP A 164 -28.03 -7.61 -13.93
CA ASP A 164 -27.54 -6.92 -12.74
C ASP A 164 -26.10 -6.42 -12.94
N PHE A 165 -25.29 -7.11 -13.75
CA PHE A 165 -23.90 -6.72 -13.99
C PHE A 165 -23.79 -5.44 -14.82
N LEU A 166 -24.49 -5.34 -15.96
CA LEU A 166 -24.46 -4.12 -16.77
C LEU A 166 -25.11 -2.95 -16.05
N GLU A 167 -26.18 -3.19 -15.29
CA GLU A 167 -26.78 -2.17 -14.45
C GLU A 167 -25.81 -1.69 -13.36
N LYS A 168 -25.12 -2.62 -12.67
CA LYS A 168 -24.05 -2.29 -11.71
C LYS A 168 -22.93 -1.48 -12.35
N LEU A 169 -22.47 -1.83 -13.55
CA LEU A 169 -21.43 -1.10 -14.27
C LEU A 169 -21.91 0.31 -14.68
N SER A 170 -23.18 0.43 -15.08
CA SER A 170 -23.78 1.71 -15.52
C SER A 170 -24.01 2.66 -14.35
N ASN A 171 -24.46 2.12 -13.21
CA ASN A 171 -24.80 2.83 -11.98
C ASN A 171 -23.64 2.89 -10.97
N LEU A 172 -22.44 2.46 -11.36
CA LEU A 172 -21.27 2.41 -10.49
C LEU A 172 -20.92 3.82 -9.99
N GLN A 173 -21.03 4.07 -8.68
CA GLN A 173 -20.72 5.34 -8.04
C GLN A 173 -19.83 5.11 -6.81
N PRO A 174 -18.98 6.08 -6.45
CA PRO A 174 -18.24 6.02 -5.20
C PRO A 174 -19.19 5.98 -3.99
N PRO A 175 -18.91 5.17 -2.96
CA PRO A 175 -19.71 5.12 -1.74
C PRO A 175 -19.69 6.45 -0.99
N LYS A 176 -20.70 6.70 -0.14
CA LYS A 176 -20.73 7.91 0.71
C LYS A 176 -19.58 7.89 1.73
N ARG A 177 -18.99 9.06 1.97
CA ARG A 177 -17.79 9.34 2.78
C ARG A 177 -17.65 8.54 4.10
N SER A 178 -18.73 8.30 4.83
CA SER A 178 -18.70 7.63 6.14
C SER A 178 -18.30 6.16 6.09
N LEU A 179 -18.35 5.52 4.92
CA LEU A 179 -18.00 4.10 4.78
C LEU A 179 -16.49 3.89 4.59
N MET A 180 -15.73 4.86 4.06
CA MET A 180 -14.32 4.66 3.64
C MET A 180 -13.33 4.43 4.78
N HIS A 181 -13.70 4.75 6.03
CA HIS A 181 -12.80 4.72 7.18
C HIS A 181 -12.64 3.35 7.86
N ASN A 182 -13.42 2.32 7.50
CA ASN A 182 -13.37 1.01 8.18
C ASN A 182 -13.50 -0.17 7.20
N ILE A 183 -13.17 0.02 5.93
CA ILE A 183 -13.41 -1.02 4.92
C ILE A 183 -12.26 -2.00 4.94
N GLU A 184 -12.35 -2.98 5.84
CA GLU A 184 -11.69 -4.24 5.63
C GLU A 184 -12.18 -4.82 4.30
N ARG A 185 -11.31 -4.80 3.28
CA ARG A 185 -11.62 -5.45 2.01
C ARG A 185 -11.58 -6.96 2.21
N ASP A 186 -12.72 -7.55 2.55
CA ASP A 186 -12.97 -8.93 2.16
C ASP A 186 -13.22 -8.95 0.64
N ARG A 187 -12.82 -10.02 -0.03
CA ARG A 187 -12.87 -10.16 -1.49
C ARG A 187 -14.30 -10.10 -2.05
N TYR A 188 -15.30 -10.18 -1.18
CA TYR A 188 -16.73 -10.21 -1.49
C TYR A 188 -17.44 -8.88 -1.22
N ASP A 189 -16.82 -7.96 -0.48
CA ASP A 189 -17.37 -6.63 -0.19
C ASP A 189 -16.27 -5.58 -0.40
N ASP A 190 -15.83 -5.44 -1.66
CA ASP A 190 -15.04 -4.29 -2.09
C ASP A 190 -15.99 -3.20 -2.60
N PRO A 191 -16.25 -2.14 -1.82
CA PRO A 191 -17.15 -1.06 -2.20
C PRO A 191 -16.58 -0.19 -3.33
N GLY A 192 -15.36 -0.49 -3.79
CA GLY A 192 -14.65 0.24 -4.83
C GLY A 192 -13.89 1.45 -4.29
N LEU A 193 -13.09 2.06 -5.15
CA LEU A 193 -12.22 3.18 -4.78
C LEU A 193 -12.00 4.14 -5.95
N THR A 194 -11.79 5.41 -5.61
CA THR A 194 -11.30 6.43 -6.54
C THR A 194 -9.80 6.28 -6.72
N LEU A 195 -9.37 6.08 -7.96
CA LEU A 195 -7.97 6.00 -8.35
C LEU A 195 -7.49 7.39 -8.78
N TYR A 196 -6.26 7.75 -8.39
CA TYR A 196 -5.62 9.03 -8.71
C TYR A 196 -4.32 8.78 -9.48
N ASP A 197 -3.87 9.78 -10.24
CA ASP A 197 -2.52 9.77 -10.81
C ASP A 197 -1.49 9.79 -9.66
N PRO A 198 -0.68 8.72 -9.51
CA PRO A 198 0.26 8.59 -8.40
C PRO A 198 1.40 9.61 -8.46
N ASP A 199 1.70 10.13 -9.65
CA ASP A 199 2.83 11.02 -9.92
C ASP A 199 2.45 12.50 -9.83
N ARG A 200 1.21 12.78 -9.47
CA ARG A 200 0.70 14.13 -9.15
C ARG A 200 0.75 14.44 -7.66
N PRO A 201 0.79 15.73 -7.28
CA PRO A 201 0.64 16.14 -5.88
C PRO A 201 -0.71 15.71 -5.28
N PRO A 202 -0.80 15.48 -3.96
CA PRO A 202 -2.09 15.22 -3.31
C PRO A 202 -3.03 16.42 -3.47
N PHE A 203 -4.35 16.20 -3.44
CA PHE A 203 -5.39 17.22 -3.64
C PHE A 203 -5.32 17.97 -4.99
N SER A 204 -4.58 17.44 -5.96
CA SER A 204 -4.57 17.96 -7.33
C SER A 204 -5.42 17.09 -8.25
N ALA A 205 -6.09 17.74 -9.20
CA ALA A 205 -6.92 17.08 -10.18
C ALA A 205 -6.09 16.34 -11.26
N ASP A 206 -6.65 15.22 -11.73
CA ASP A 206 -6.08 14.45 -12.83
C ASP A 206 -6.36 15.12 -14.18
N ARG A 207 -5.54 14.81 -15.21
CA ARG A 207 -5.71 15.34 -16.57
C ARG A 207 -5.94 14.23 -17.59
N ALA A 208 -6.96 14.41 -18.43
CA ALA A 208 -7.33 13.42 -19.44
C ALA A 208 -6.34 13.45 -20.62
N THR A 209 -5.72 14.61 -20.84
CA THR A 209 -4.80 14.87 -21.95
C THR A 209 -3.45 14.18 -21.79
N SER A 210 -2.98 14.01 -20.55
CA SER A 210 -1.62 13.59 -20.28
C SER A 210 -1.50 13.02 -18.85
N LEU A 211 -0.82 11.88 -18.72
CA LEU A 211 -0.42 11.32 -17.44
C LEU A 211 0.89 11.98 -16.98
N SER A 212 1.05 12.24 -15.68
CA SER A 212 2.27 12.90 -15.19
C SER A 212 3.53 12.06 -15.42
N HIS A 213 3.43 10.73 -15.35
CA HIS A 213 4.54 9.85 -15.75
C HIS A 213 4.85 9.93 -17.25
N GLU A 214 3.81 9.89 -18.08
CA GLU A 214 3.92 10.00 -19.55
C GLU A 214 4.59 11.31 -19.97
N GLU A 215 4.26 12.43 -19.34
CA GLU A 215 4.91 13.72 -19.58
C GLU A 215 6.41 13.67 -19.27
N ARG A 216 6.78 13.16 -18.09
CA ARG A 216 8.19 13.03 -17.67
C ARG A 216 8.96 12.10 -18.60
N PHE A 217 8.35 10.97 -18.99
CA PHE A 217 8.95 10.01 -19.91
C PHE A 217 9.21 10.66 -21.27
N ASN A 218 8.22 11.36 -21.83
CA ASN A 218 8.33 12.02 -23.14
C ASN A 218 9.36 13.15 -23.13
N ILE A 219 9.39 13.98 -22.08
CA ILE A 219 10.39 15.05 -21.93
C ILE A 219 11.79 14.46 -21.84
N THR A 220 11.98 13.39 -21.06
CA THR A 220 13.29 12.77 -20.91
C THR A 220 13.74 12.10 -22.21
N ALA A 221 12.84 11.38 -22.89
CA ALA A 221 13.13 10.79 -24.19
C ALA A 221 13.53 11.86 -25.22
N ALA A 222 12.83 13.01 -25.25
CA ALA A 222 13.17 14.13 -26.10
C ALA A 222 14.53 14.77 -25.72
N PHE A 223 14.84 14.86 -24.42
CA PHE A 223 16.11 15.39 -23.94
C PHE A 223 17.30 14.50 -24.31
N LEU A 224 17.18 13.19 -24.11
CA LEU A 224 18.20 12.20 -24.47
C LEU A 224 18.40 12.10 -25.98
N THR A 225 17.37 12.33 -26.79
CA THR A 225 17.53 12.30 -28.25
C THR A 225 18.08 13.61 -28.81
N LYS A 226 17.71 14.77 -28.22
CA LYS A 226 18.02 16.09 -28.80
C LYS A 226 19.22 16.80 -28.19
N HIS A 227 19.43 16.67 -26.88
CA HIS A 227 20.40 17.48 -26.14
C HIS A 227 21.62 16.69 -25.66
N THR A 228 21.47 15.38 -25.49
CA THR A 228 22.55 14.48 -25.09
C THR A 228 22.45 13.21 -25.94
N PRO A 229 22.78 13.23 -27.24
CA PRO A 229 22.51 12.13 -28.15
C PRO A 229 23.27 10.87 -27.71
N LEU A 230 22.58 10.04 -26.93
CA LEU A 230 23.03 8.72 -26.54
C LEU A 230 22.67 7.73 -27.66
N PRO A 231 23.46 6.66 -27.85
CA PRO A 231 23.01 5.49 -28.60
C PRO A 231 21.59 5.09 -28.17
N PRO A 232 20.69 4.72 -29.11
CA PRO A 232 19.32 4.36 -28.80
C PRO A 232 19.21 3.34 -27.66
N GLU A 233 20.12 2.38 -27.61
CA GLU A 233 20.17 1.34 -26.57
C GLU A 233 20.44 1.92 -25.19
N LEU A 234 21.31 2.94 -25.08
CA LEU A 234 21.58 3.63 -23.82
C LEU A 234 20.44 4.58 -23.45
N ALA A 235 19.79 5.22 -24.42
CA ALA A 235 18.61 6.04 -24.17
C ALA A 235 17.43 5.17 -23.66
N GLU A 236 17.20 4.00 -24.25
CA GLU A 236 16.22 3.03 -23.80
C GLU A 236 16.54 2.51 -22.40
N GLN A 237 17.81 2.22 -22.09
CA GLN A 237 18.22 1.87 -20.73
C GLN A 237 17.86 2.99 -19.75
N VAL A 238 18.22 4.25 -20.01
CA VAL A 238 17.89 5.36 -19.11
C VAL A 238 16.38 5.51 -18.91
N LEU A 239 15.59 5.36 -19.98
CA LEU A 239 14.13 5.40 -19.90
C LEU A 239 13.56 4.22 -19.11
N ASP A 240 14.13 3.04 -19.23
CA ASP A 240 13.78 1.87 -18.43
C ASP A 240 14.08 2.13 -16.95
N TRP A 241 15.25 2.70 -16.62
CA TRP A 241 15.59 3.08 -15.25
C TRP A 241 14.62 4.10 -14.65
N LEU A 242 14.15 5.07 -15.44
CA LEU A 242 13.12 6.04 -15.02
C LEU A 242 11.74 5.43 -14.84
N SER A 243 11.50 4.30 -15.48
CA SER A 243 10.21 3.60 -15.48
C SER A 243 10.15 2.49 -14.45
N ILE A 244 11.25 2.13 -13.81
CA ILE A 244 11.27 1.14 -12.72
C ILE A 244 11.10 1.89 -11.40
N ALA A 245 10.26 1.34 -10.51
CA ALA A 245 10.22 1.74 -9.11
C ALA A 245 11.54 1.37 -8.40
N ASN A 246 12.61 2.12 -8.67
CA ASN A 246 13.93 1.99 -8.08
C ASN A 246 14.18 2.98 -6.94
N GLU A 247 13.13 3.64 -6.45
CA GLU A 247 13.26 4.56 -5.33
C GLU A 247 13.64 3.77 -4.08
N THR A 248 14.93 3.79 -3.76
CA THR A 248 15.43 3.46 -2.42
C THR A 248 14.55 4.17 -1.39
N PRO A 249 14.25 3.55 -0.23
CA PRO A 249 13.48 4.19 0.82
C PRO A 249 14.02 5.61 1.04
N MET A 250 13.15 6.61 1.01
CA MET A 250 13.60 7.97 1.24
C MET A 250 14.20 8.05 2.64
N TRP A 251 15.51 8.24 2.72
CA TRP A 251 16.19 8.35 3.99
C TRP A 251 15.80 9.68 4.64
N LEU A 252 15.05 9.61 5.73
CA LEU A 252 14.83 10.78 6.56
C LEU A 252 16.18 11.29 7.08
N PRO A 253 16.44 12.60 7.02
CA PRO A 253 17.68 13.16 7.56
C PRO A 253 17.91 12.71 9.01
N PRO A 254 19.16 12.36 9.38
CA PRO A 254 19.45 11.73 10.68
C PRO A 254 19.12 12.66 11.86
N TRP A 255 19.10 13.98 11.63
CA TRP A 255 18.79 14.99 12.63
C TRP A 255 17.29 15.19 12.90
N ILE A 256 16.39 14.56 12.13
CA ILE A 256 14.95 14.63 12.41
C ILE A 256 14.70 13.95 13.75
N TYR A 257 14.14 14.71 14.69
CA TYR A 257 13.90 14.27 16.05
C TYR A 257 12.42 14.02 16.30
N HIS A 258 12.11 12.92 16.96
CA HIS A 258 10.75 12.49 17.24
C HIS A 258 10.50 12.51 18.75
N LYS A 259 9.80 13.55 19.20
CA LYS A 259 9.30 13.66 20.58
C LYS A 259 7.86 14.14 20.57
N GLU A 260 7.09 13.77 21.58
CA GLU A 260 5.69 14.19 21.76
C GLU A 260 5.51 15.72 21.71
N LYS A 261 6.52 16.48 22.12
CA LYS A 261 6.53 17.95 22.12
C LYS A 261 7.17 18.57 20.87
N HIS A 262 7.46 17.78 19.85
CA HIS A 262 8.08 18.22 18.61
C HIS A 262 7.13 17.98 17.43
N LEU A 263 6.93 19.01 16.61
CA LEU A 263 6.07 18.94 15.42
C LEU A 263 6.95 19.15 14.18
N ASN A 264 7.14 18.08 13.41
CA ASN A 264 7.82 18.13 12.12
C ASN A 264 6.79 18.43 11.02
N ILE A 265 7.03 19.48 10.23
CA ILE A 265 6.21 19.88 9.09
C ILE A 265 7.08 19.81 7.83
N PHE A 266 6.73 18.95 6.89
CA PHE A 266 7.46 18.76 5.64
C PHE A 266 7.00 19.76 4.58
N LEU A 267 7.95 20.37 3.87
CA LEU A 267 7.64 21.27 2.76
C LEU A 267 7.68 20.48 1.46
N LEU A 268 6.55 20.37 0.75
CA LEU A 268 6.49 19.67 -0.54
C LEU A 268 6.88 20.57 -1.73
N PHE A 269 7.51 21.71 -1.45
CA PHE A 269 7.96 22.69 -2.43
C PHE A 269 9.32 23.29 -1.99
N PRO A 270 10.21 23.61 -2.94
CA PRO A 270 11.45 24.31 -2.63
C PRO A 270 11.13 25.70 -2.07
N ALA A 271 11.82 26.08 -0.99
CA ALA A 271 11.63 27.36 -0.32
C ALA A 271 12.99 28.02 -0.07
N THR A 272 13.10 29.30 -0.40
CA THR A 272 14.28 30.12 -0.09
C THR A 272 14.39 30.35 1.43
N GLN A 273 15.58 30.72 1.90
CA GLN A 273 15.79 31.01 3.31
C GLN A 273 14.86 32.11 3.86
N SER A 274 14.52 33.10 3.02
CA SER A 274 13.59 34.16 3.37
C SER A 274 12.16 33.65 3.51
N GLU A 275 11.72 32.76 2.60
CA GLU A 275 10.40 32.14 2.66
C GLU A 275 10.29 31.20 3.87
N LEU A 276 11.34 30.42 4.16
CA LEU A 276 11.41 29.58 5.37
C LEU A 276 11.27 30.42 6.64
N HIS A 277 12.01 31.53 6.73
CA HIS A 277 11.90 32.45 7.86
C HIS A 277 10.49 33.02 7.99
N HIS A 278 9.88 33.43 6.87
CA HIS A 278 8.51 33.93 6.86
C HIS A 278 7.49 32.87 7.35
N ILE A 279 7.59 31.63 6.86
CA ILE A 279 6.74 30.52 7.30
C ILE A 279 6.92 30.29 8.80
N GLN A 280 8.16 30.27 9.30
CA GLN A 280 8.46 30.09 10.72
C GLN A 280 7.82 31.18 11.58
N THR A 281 8.00 32.45 11.21
CA THR A 281 7.41 33.59 11.92
C THR A 281 5.88 33.51 11.89
N LEU A 282 5.29 33.17 10.74
CA LEU A 282 3.84 33.02 10.61
C LEU A 282 3.32 32.00 11.62
N PHE A 283 3.87 30.77 11.61
CA PHE A 283 3.46 29.68 12.51
C PHE A 283 3.70 29.99 13.99
N GLN A 284 4.83 30.63 14.33
CA GLN A 284 5.14 31.02 15.71
C GLN A 284 4.12 32.04 16.24
N ASN A 285 3.77 33.06 15.44
CA ASN A 285 2.76 34.05 15.81
C ASN A 285 1.41 33.38 16.10
N VAL A 286 1.01 32.38 15.30
CA VAL A 286 -0.23 31.62 15.53
C VAL A 286 -0.25 30.94 16.89
N ILE A 287 0.84 30.23 17.21
CA ILE A 287 0.94 29.46 18.45
C ILE A 287 0.87 30.41 19.65
N GLU A 288 1.59 31.54 19.58
CA GLU A 288 1.57 32.53 20.64
C GLU A 288 0.20 33.21 20.80
N ASP A 289 -0.48 33.54 19.70
CA ASP A 289 -1.83 34.09 19.76
C ASP A 289 -2.83 33.07 20.31
N TYR A 290 -2.70 31.79 19.95
CA TYR A 290 -3.53 30.71 20.51
C TYR A 290 -3.31 30.56 22.02
N ARG A 291 -2.05 30.62 22.49
CA ARG A 291 -1.70 30.56 23.92
C ARG A 291 -2.30 31.72 24.72
N LYS A 292 -2.37 32.92 24.15
CA LYS A 292 -2.99 34.08 24.81
C LYS A 292 -4.50 33.87 25.00
N ILE A 293 -5.15 33.17 24.05
CA ILE A 293 -6.59 32.93 24.04
C ILE A 293 -6.97 31.76 24.97
N GLU A 294 -6.25 30.63 24.92
CA GLU A 294 -6.52 29.48 25.79
C GLU A 294 -5.68 29.49 27.08
N ARG A 295 -6.31 29.93 28.17
CA ARG A 295 -5.65 30.13 29.49
C ARG A 295 -5.26 28.86 30.25
N ALA A 296 -5.55 27.65 29.75
CA ALA A 296 -5.11 26.39 30.38
C ALA A 296 -5.04 25.22 29.38
N GLY A 297 -3.89 24.54 29.28
CA GLY A 297 -3.78 23.19 28.71
C GLY A 297 -3.02 23.03 27.38
N VAL A 298 -2.61 24.12 26.71
CA VAL A 298 -1.85 24.04 25.45
C VAL A 298 -0.40 23.67 25.73
N ARG A 299 0.04 22.48 25.30
CA ARG A 299 1.45 22.06 25.41
C ARG A 299 2.35 22.97 24.55
N SER A 300 3.57 23.24 25.03
CA SER A 300 4.57 23.90 24.19
C SER A 300 5.11 22.92 23.17
N TYR A 301 4.96 23.23 21.88
CA TYR A 301 5.53 22.48 20.78
C TYR A 301 6.69 23.26 20.15
N THR A 302 7.79 22.57 19.91
CA THR A 302 8.82 23.06 18.99
C THR A 302 8.42 22.63 17.58
N ILE A 303 8.22 23.58 16.67
CA ILE A 303 7.96 23.30 15.26
C ILE A 303 9.29 23.29 14.50
N THR A 304 9.51 22.25 13.71
CA THR A 304 10.60 22.19 12.74
C THR A 304 10.01 22.03 11.35
N PHE A 305 10.41 22.92 10.44
CA PHE A 305 10.13 22.78 9.03
C PHE A 305 11.25 21.96 8.41
N ILE A 306 10.89 20.89 7.70
CA ILE A 306 11.82 20.06 6.97
C ILE A 306 11.82 20.55 5.51
N PRO A 307 12.93 21.15 5.04
CA PRO A 307 12.99 21.68 3.69
C PRO A 307 12.92 20.58 2.63
N TRP A 308 12.33 20.92 1.48
CA TRP A 308 12.09 19.99 0.38
C TRP A 308 13.36 19.30 -0.12
N GLU A 309 14.51 19.98 -0.10
CA GLU A 309 15.78 19.48 -0.64
C GLU A 309 16.27 18.21 0.05
N TYR A 310 15.84 18.00 1.30
CA TYR A 310 16.24 16.88 2.14
C TYR A 310 15.44 15.60 1.90
N HIS A 311 14.23 15.70 1.34
CA HIS A 311 13.34 14.55 1.13
C HIS A 311 12.76 14.46 -0.29
N ARG A 312 12.75 15.57 -1.03
CA ARG A 312 12.38 15.70 -2.46
C ARG A 312 10.97 15.20 -2.83
N THR A 313 10.11 15.04 -1.83
CA THR A 313 8.74 14.57 -1.98
C THR A 313 7.88 15.59 -2.73
N ARG A 314 7.24 15.17 -3.82
CA ARG A 314 6.36 16.03 -4.65
C ARG A 314 5.04 15.35 -5.06
N SER A 315 5.01 14.02 -5.14
CA SER A 315 3.85 13.26 -5.63
C SER A 315 3.14 12.50 -4.50
N ARG A 316 1.96 11.95 -4.78
CA ARG A 316 1.26 11.01 -3.87
C ARG A 316 2.11 9.78 -3.57
N ARG A 317 2.78 9.25 -4.59
CA ARG A 317 3.72 8.12 -4.47
C ARG A 317 4.89 8.47 -3.55
N ASP A 318 5.54 9.62 -3.76
CA ASP A 318 6.65 10.04 -2.91
C ASP A 318 6.17 10.24 -1.48
N LEU A 319 4.97 10.79 -1.28
CA LEU A 319 4.41 11.01 0.05
C LEU A 319 4.14 9.68 0.78
N ALA A 320 3.69 8.65 0.05
CA ALA A 320 3.55 7.30 0.59
C ALA A 320 4.91 6.72 1.01
N ASN A 321 5.95 6.90 0.17
CA ASN A 321 7.32 6.49 0.48
C ASN A 321 7.89 7.25 1.69
N LEU A 322 7.59 8.55 1.83
CA LEU A 322 8.00 9.36 2.97
C LEU A 322 7.38 8.85 4.26
N TRP A 323 6.08 8.57 4.19
CA TRP A 323 5.32 8.04 5.32
C TRP A 323 5.84 6.68 5.78
N GLU A 324 6.11 5.77 4.84
CA GLU A 324 6.63 4.45 5.18
C GLU A 324 8.03 4.53 5.81
N ALA A 325 8.93 5.36 5.23
CA ALA A 325 10.25 5.58 5.81
C ALA A 325 10.18 6.21 7.21
N TYR A 326 9.23 7.12 7.43
CA TYR A 326 8.97 7.71 8.74
C TYR A 326 8.49 6.67 9.76
N ARG A 327 7.52 5.84 9.38
CA ARG A 327 6.96 4.77 10.21
C ARG A 327 8.05 3.79 10.67
N LEU A 328 8.87 3.31 9.73
CA LEU A 328 9.92 2.34 10.00
C LEU A 328 11.01 2.87 10.96
N ARG A 329 11.29 4.19 10.93
CA ARG A 329 12.27 4.81 11.83
C ARG A 329 11.73 5.07 13.23
N THR A 330 10.46 5.43 13.35
CA THR A 330 9.85 5.75 14.65
C THR A 330 9.40 4.52 15.45
N GLY A 331 9.24 3.37 14.79
CA GLY A 331 8.72 2.13 15.39
C GLY A 331 7.20 2.21 15.63
N ASP A 332 6.51 1.07 15.56
CA ASP A 332 5.05 1.01 15.57
C ASP A 332 4.42 1.26 16.96
N ASN A 333 5.23 1.39 18.02
CA ASN A 333 4.80 1.67 19.39
C ASN A 333 4.87 3.14 19.83
N SER A 334 5.37 4.06 19.00
CA SER A 334 5.35 5.50 19.30
C SER A 334 4.10 6.18 18.71
N ALA A 335 3.22 6.73 19.54
CA ALA A 335 2.03 7.47 19.09
C ALA A 335 2.34 8.94 18.73
N PRO A 336 1.62 9.61 17.79
CA PRO A 336 0.92 9.11 16.60
C PRO A 336 1.72 9.33 15.29
N PHE A 337 1.55 8.42 14.33
CA PHE A 337 2.17 8.29 12.99
C PHE A 337 1.81 9.39 11.97
N ASN A 338 1.43 10.58 12.45
CA ASN A 338 0.97 11.64 11.57
C ASN A 338 2.15 12.40 11.00
N ILE A 339 2.24 12.43 9.67
CA ILE A 339 3.10 13.38 8.96
C ILE A 339 2.28 14.60 8.62
N TYR A 340 2.78 15.78 8.95
CA TYR A 340 2.18 17.05 8.53
C TYR A 340 3.01 17.66 7.42
N PHE A 341 2.36 18.27 6.43
CA PHE A 341 3.04 18.87 5.30
C PHE A 341 2.35 20.12 4.75
N LEU A 342 3.15 20.97 4.10
CA LEU A 342 2.68 22.11 3.33
C LEU A 342 2.92 21.84 1.85
N GLN A 343 1.86 21.97 1.05
CA GLN A 343 1.93 21.74 -0.40
C GLN A 343 2.38 22.96 -1.19
N GLN A 344 2.14 24.15 -0.64
CA GLN A 344 2.46 25.42 -1.28
C GLN A 344 2.70 26.48 -0.22
N MET A 345 3.30 27.59 -0.64
CA MET A 345 3.52 28.75 0.21
C MET A 345 2.18 29.26 0.77
N PRO A 346 2.05 29.46 2.08
CA PRO A 346 0.81 29.98 2.65
C PRO A 346 0.53 31.40 2.15
N VAL A 347 -0.62 31.57 1.49
CA VAL A 347 -1.12 32.87 1.01
C VAL A 347 -2.13 33.49 1.99
N ALA A 348 -2.57 32.72 2.99
CA ALA A 348 -3.63 33.11 3.90
C ALA A 348 -3.20 34.32 4.76
N ARG A 349 -3.99 35.41 4.68
CA ARG A 349 -3.87 36.56 5.59
C ARG A 349 -4.42 36.26 6.98
N ASN A 350 -5.36 35.30 7.06
CA ASN A 350 -5.95 34.82 8.30
C ASN A 350 -5.34 33.47 8.68
N VAL A 351 -4.68 33.48 9.83
CA VAL A 351 -3.95 32.38 10.43
C VAL A 351 -4.85 31.17 10.78
N ASN A 352 -6.11 31.41 11.13
CA ASN A 352 -7.06 30.34 11.50
C ASN A 352 -7.54 29.51 10.29
N GLU A 353 -7.28 29.98 9.07
CA GLU A 353 -7.61 29.30 7.82
C GLU A 353 -6.43 28.49 7.27
N LEU A 354 -5.28 28.51 7.96
CA LEU A 354 -4.09 27.78 7.54
C LEU A 354 -4.31 26.27 7.69
N GLU A 355 -4.51 25.61 6.54
CA GLU A 355 -4.65 24.17 6.43
C GLU A 355 -3.32 23.54 6.04
N LEU A 356 -2.98 22.48 6.77
CA LEU A 356 -1.88 21.58 6.46
C LEU A 356 -2.43 20.29 5.90
N GLY A 357 -1.66 19.66 5.03
CA GLY A 357 -1.86 18.27 4.71
C GLY A 357 -1.44 17.40 5.90
N ILE A 358 -2.18 16.33 6.14
CA ILE A 358 -1.84 15.30 7.12
C ILE A 358 -1.92 13.94 6.45
N VAL A 359 -0.86 13.14 6.57
CA VAL A 359 -0.95 11.69 6.37
C VAL A 359 -1.33 11.10 7.72
N LYS A 360 -2.51 10.50 7.82
CA LYS A 360 -2.98 9.83 9.03
C LYS A 360 -2.91 8.32 8.81
N TYR A 361 -2.49 7.62 9.86
CA TYR A 361 -2.56 6.17 9.94
C TYR A 361 -3.10 5.77 11.30
N GLU A 362 -4.20 5.01 11.31
CA GLU A 362 -4.69 4.30 12.47
C GLU A 362 -4.27 2.83 12.38
N ARG A 363 -3.89 2.27 13.53
CA ARG A 363 -3.33 0.90 13.58
C ARG A 363 -4.35 -0.08 13.01
N GLY A 364 -4.05 -0.65 11.84
CA GLY A 364 -4.93 -1.60 11.15
C GLY A 364 -5.65 -1.02 9.93
N ASP A 365 -5.66 0.30 9.78
CA ASP A 365 -6.23 1.00 8.63
C ASP A 365 -5.19 1.34 7.57
N LEU A 366 -5.66 1.83 6.42
CA LEU A 366 -4.80 2.32 5.36
C LEU A 366 -4.47 3.80 5.60
N PRO A 367 -3.23 4.23 5.32
CA PRO A 367 -2.90 5.63 5.45
C PRO A 367 -3.75 6.46 4.47
N ASN A 368 -4.26 7.58 4.95
CA ASN A 368 -5.01 8.53 4.14
C ASN A 368 -4.44 9.94 4.29
N VAL A 369 -4.67 10.74 3.26
CA VAL A 369 -4.22 12.12 3.16
C VAL A 369 -5.44 13.03 3.30
N ALA A 370 -5.42 13.87 4.32
CA ALA A 370 -6.50 14.81 4.61
C ALA A 370 -5.95 16.22 4.85
N ARG A 371 -6.86 17.20 5.01
CA ARG A 371 -6.49 18.54 5.46
C ARG A 371 -6.90 18.75 6.91
N ILE A 372 -6.02 19.39 7.66
CA ILE A 372 -6.23 19.74 9.07
C ILE A 372 -5.78 21.16 9.32
N THR A 373 -6.51 21.91 10.14
CA THR A 373 -6.11 23.27 10.53
C THR A 373 -5.02 23.20 11.60
N LEU A 374 -4.12 24.19 11.63
CA LEU A 374 -3.09 24.27 12.67
C LEU A 374 -3.68 24.24 14.10
N LYS A 375 -4.83 24.91 14.29
CA LYS A 375 -5.60 24.86 15.54
C LYS A 375 -5.96 23.42 15.94
N ASN A 376 -6.49 22.63 15.00
CA ASN A 376 -6.88 21.26 15.28
C ASN A 376 -5.67 20.36 15.53
N ILE A 377 -4.51 20.60 14.90
CA ILE A 377 -3.26 19.87 15.23
C ILE A 377 -2.87 20.11 16.70
N ILE A 378 -2.96 21.37 17.16
CA ILE A 378 -2.61 21.74 18.53
C ILE A 378 -3.57 21.09 19.54
N LEU A 379 -4.87 21.05 19.21
CA LEU A 379 -5.91 20.38 20.00
C LEU A 379 -5.76 18.84 20.01
N ASP A 380 -5.43 18.22 18.86
CA ASP A 380 -5.29 16.76 18.66
C ASP A 380 -4.25 16.16 19.62
N ARG A 381 -3.21 16.93 19.90
CA ARG A 381 -2.11 16.54 20.79
C ARG A 381 -2.30 17.03 22.23
N GLY A 382 -3.48 17.59 22.55
CA GLY A 382 -3.84 18.08 23.87
C GLY A 382 -4.22 16.97 24.87
N PRO A 383 -4.20 17.28 26.19
CA PRO A 383 -4.49 16.30 27.25
C PRO A 383 -5.87 15.63 27.14
N TRP A 384 -6.85 16.33 26.57
CA TRP A 384 -8.22 15.85 26.43
C TRP A 384 -8.35 14.74 25.38
N ILE A 385 -7.68 14.86 24.22
CA ILE A 385 -7.70 13.81 23.19
C ILE A 385 -6.86 12.60 23.61
N GLU A 386 -5.77 12.82 24.33
CA GLU A 386 -5.03 11.74 24.96
C GLU A 386 -5.89 10.96 25.98
N MET A 387 -6.71 11.67 26.77
CA MET A 387 -7.68 11.05 27.67
C MET A 387 -8.80 10.30 26.91
N MET A 388 -9.33 10.84 25.82
CA MET A 388 -10.33 10.16 24.96
C MET A 388 -9.75 8.89 24.34
N ARG A 389 -8.50 8.95 23.85
CA ARG A 389 -7.76 7.80 23.31
C ARG A 389 -7.55 6.71 24.38
N ARG A 390 -7.17 7.10 25.61
CA ARG A 390 -7.06 6.16 26.75
C ARG A 390 -8.40 5.51 27.12
N ARG A 391 -9.53 6.15 26.80
CA ARG A 391 -10.88 5.62 27.02
C ARG A 391 -11.45 4.86 25.82
N GLY A 392 -10.67 4.69 24.74
CA GLY A 392 -11.12 4.01 23.53
C GLY A 392 -12.22 4.75 22.75
N GLN A 393 -12.38 6.07 22.94
CA GLN A 393 -13.37 6.88 22.25
C GLN A 393 -12.74 7.58 21.04
N ALA A 394 -13.33 7.41 19.85
CA ALA A 394 -12.89 8.06 18.62
C ALA A 394 -13.25 9.56 18.64
N ALA A 395 -12.24 10.44 18.64
CA ALA A 395 -12.41 11.90 18.54
C ALA A 395 -12.62 12.39 17.08
N GLU A 396 -12.79 11.45 16.14
CA GLU A 396 -12.46 11.60 14.72
C GLU A 396 -13.39 12.52 13.90
N GLN A 397 -14.67 12.64 14.27
CA GLN A 397 -15.63 13.39 13.45
C GLN A 397 -15.43 14.92 13.49
N TYR A 398 -14.61 15.45 14.41
CA TYR A 398 -14.60 16.87 14.74
C TYR A 398 -13.35 17.65 14.29
N MET A 399 -12.36 17.01 13.65
CA MET A 399 -11.02 17.62 13.51
C MET A 399 -10.54 17.92 12.09
N TYR A 400 -11.10 17.25 11.07
CA TYR A 400 -10.64 17.45 9.68
C TYR A 400 -11.37 18.59 9.00
N SER A 401 -10.68 19.24 8.06
CA SER A 401 -11.34 20.20 7.18
C SER A 401 -12.30 19.47 6.25
N HIS A 402 -13.56 19.89 6.21
CA HIS A 402 -14.55 19.39 5.26
C HIS A 402 -14.42 20.01 3.87
N LYS A 403 -13.41 20.87 3.63
CA LYS A 403 -13.21 21.58 2.36
C LYS A 403 -12.71 20.69 1.23
N VAL A 404 -11.98 19.63 1.56
CA VAL A 404 -11.42 18.69 0.56
C VAL A 404 -11.64 17.27 1.04
N ASP A 405 -11.97 16.39 0.11
CA ASP A 405 -12.13 14.97 0.39
C ASP A 405 -10.79 14.31 0.74
N PRO A 406 -10.74 13.49 1.80
CA PRO A 406 -9.55 12.68 2.07
C PRO A 406 -9.25 11.74 0.90
N GLU A 407 -7.97 11.65 0.54
CA GLU A 407 -7.48 10.73 -0.47
C GLU A 407 -6.87 9.51 0.21
N LEU A 408 -7.15 8.29 -0.29
CA LEU A 408 -6.49 7.10 0.22
C LEU A 408 -5.07 7.03 -0.34
N LEU A 409 -4.07 6.96 0.54
CA LEU A 409 -2.67 6.86 0.18
C LEU A 409 -2.26 5.38 0.05
N ARG A 410 -2.83 4.69 -0.94
CA ARG A 410 -2.54 3.26 -1.15
C ARG A 410 -1.19 3.05 -1.81
N PRO A 411 -0.56 1.87 -1.65
CA PRO A 411 0.60 1.49 -2.44
C PRO A 411 0.18 1.35 -3.91
N PHE A 412 0.41 2.39 -4.70
CA PHE A 412 -0.04 2.51 -6.08
C PHE A 412 0.48 1.40 -6.99
N ASP A 413 1.59 0.76 -6.61
CA ASP A 413 2.23 -0.34 -7.31
C ASP A 413 1.69 -1.73 -6.94
N GLN A 414 0.77 -1.81 -5.98
CA GLN A 414 0.13 -3.06 -5.60
C GLN A 414 -1.12 -3.32 -6.45
N PRO A 415 -1.50 -4.60 -6.63
CA PRO A 415 -2.73 -4.96 -7.33
C PRO A 415 -3.97 -4.34 -6.67
N PHE A 416 -5.08 -4.32 -7.41
CA PHE A 416 -6.36 -3.84 -6.90
C PHE A 416 -6.97 -4.73 -5.80
N TYR A 417 -6.68 -6.04 -5.84
CA TYR A 417 -7.14 -7.04 -4.86
C TYR A 417 -6.13 -7.23 -3.70
N PRO A 418 -6.57 -7.76 -2.54
CA PRO A 418 -5.66 -8.15 -1.48
C PRO A 418 -4.63 -9.18 -1.97
N ASN A 419 -3.36 -8.79 -2.01
CA ASN A 419 -2.24 -9.65 -2.42
C ASN A 419 -1.28 -9.86 -1.24
N PRO A 420 -1.71 -10.58 -0.17
CA PRO A 420 -0.83 -10.83 0.96
C PRO A 420 0.36 -11.70 0.52
N PRO A 421 1.50 -11.65 1.22
CA PRO A 421 2.62 -12.54 0.98
C PRO A 421 2.25 -14.03 1.07
N ARG A 422 3.08 -14.91 0.48
CA ARG A 422 2.78 -16.36 0.37
C ARG A 422 2.63 -17.07 1.71
N TRP A 423 3.24 -16.55 2.77
CA TRP A 423 3.12 -17.09 4.13
C TRP A 423 1.84 -16.67 4.86
N LEU A 424 0.97 -15.89 4.22
CA LEU A 424 -0.34 -15.52 4.76
C LEU A 424 -1.48 -16.06 3.89
N PRO A 425 -2.63 -16.40 4.52
CA PRO A 425 -3.79 -16.84 3.79
C PRO A 425 -4.32 -15.69 2.94
N ALA A 426 -4.89 -16.00 1.77
CA ALA A 426 -5.44 -14.95 0.92
C ALA A 426 -6.64 -14.26 1.59
N LYS A 427 -7.32 -14.91 2.55
CA LYS A 427 -8.50 -14.40 3.28
C LYS A 427 -8.08 -13.99 4.68
N LYS A 428 -8.47 -12.80 5.12
CA LYS A 428 -8.23 -12.32 6.49
C LYS A 428 -9.00 -13.14 7.53
N GLY A 429 -8.56 -13.06 8.79
CA GLY A 429 -9.23 -13.70 9.93
C GLY A 429 -9.15 -15.22 9.95
N GLN A 430 -8.36 -15.83 9.07
CA GLN A 430 -8.11 -17.27 9.11
C GLN A 430 -6.96 -17.56 10.08
N TYR A 431 -7.18 -18.54 10.96
CA TYR A 431 -6.13 -19.01 11.87
C TYR A 431 -5.18 -19.94 11.12
N THR A 432 -3.99 -19.44 10.77
CA THR A 432 -2.95 -20.18 10.05
C THR A 432 -1.57 -19.83 10.58
N ILE A 433 -0.65 -20.79 10.57
CA ILE A 433 0.76 -20.53 10.89
C ILE A 433 1.62 -20.43 9.61
N PRO A 434 2.61 -19.54 9.56
CA PRO A 434 3.57 -19.49 8.45
C PRO A 434 4.65 -20.57 8.63
N VAL A 435 4.87 -21.38 7.61
CA VAL A 435 5.89 -22.46 7.62
C VAL A 435 6.76 -22.35 6.38
N PHE A 436 8.06 -22.14 6.56
CA PHE A 436 9.01 -21.92 5.46
C PHE A 436 9.91 -23.13 5.28
N TYR A 437 10.02 -23.64 4.07
CA TYR A 437 11.06 -24.63 3.75
C TYR A 437 12.43 -23.95 3.68
N LEU A 438 13.46 -24.62 4.20
CA LEU A 438 14.86 -24.23 4.11
C LEU A 438 15.69 -25.20 3.27
N THR A 439 15.08 -26.16 2.59
CA THR A 439 15.82 -27.12 1.77
C THR A 439 14.98 -27.60 0.58
N LYS A 440 15.67 -27.89 -0.53
CA LYS A 440 15.09 -28.59 -1.69
C LYS A 440 15.31 -30.10 -1.64
N GLY A 441 16.14 -30.59 -0.70
CA GLY A 441 16.58 -31.99 -0.60
C GLY A 441 15.52 -32.97 -0.12
N LEU A 442 14.43 -32.49 0.49
CA LEU A 442 13.33 -33.36 0.95
C LEU A 442 12.54 -33.96 -0.22
N SER A 443 12.41 -35.28 -0.21
CA SER A 443 11.54 -36.03 -1.11
C SER A 443 10.06 -35.67 -0.89
N ARG A 444 9.20 -36.04 -1.85
CA ARG A 444 7.75 -35.82 -1.73
C ARG A 444 7.15 -36.52 -0.51
N THR A 445 7.65 -37.71 -0.18
CA THR A 445 7.18 -38.50 0.96
C THR A 445 7.60 -37.85 2.28
N GLU A 446 8.85 -37.40 2.40
CA GLU A 446 9.32 -36.71 3.61
C GLU A 446 8.55 -35.41 3.85
N LYS A 447 8.32 -34.62 2.80
CA LYS A 447 7.46 -33.43 2.87
C LYS A 447 6.05 -33.77 3.35
N TYR A 448 5.46 -34.82 2.80
CA TYR A 448 4.13 -35.24 3.20
C TYR A 448 4.06 -35.65 4.68
N GLU A 449 5.03 -36.43 5.18
CA GLU A 449 5.02 -36.88 6.58
C GLU A 449 5.24 -35.72 7.55
N ILE A 450 6.16 -34.79 7.29
CA ILE A 450 6.35 -33.62 8.18
C ILE A 450 5.13 -32.68 8.15
N GLU A 451 4.53 -32.44 6.98
CA GLU A 451 3.29 -31.64 6.89
C GLU A 451 2.12 -32.32 7.61
N LYS A 452 2.06 -33.65 7.57
CA LYS A 452 1.06 -34.45 8.30
C LYS A 452 1.30 -34.39 9.80
N GLU A 453 2.55 -34.45 10.25
CA GLU A 453 2.91 -34.25 11.66
C GLU A 453 2.47 -32.86 12.15
N ILE A 454 2.73 -31.80 11.38
CA ILE A 454 2.27 -30.43 11.70
C ILE A 454 0.74 -30.35 11.83
N ARG A 455 0.00 -31.10 10.99
CA ARG A 455 -1.47 -31.15 11.03
C ARG A 455 -2.02 -32.08 12.12
N THR A 456 -1.18 -32.91 12.73
CA THR A 456 -1.60 -33.87 13.75
C THR A 456 -1.95 -33.13 15.04
N LEU A 457 -3.06 -33.52 15.68
CA LEU A 457 -3.45 -32.96 16.98
C LEU A 457 -2.43 -33.34 18.05
N GLY A 458 -2.01 -32.35 18.82
CA GLY A 458 -1.16 -32.51 20.01
C GLY A 458 -1.95 -33.11 21.18
N GLN A 459 -1.26 -33.36 22.29
CA GLN A 459 -1.88 -33.95 23.48
C GLN A 459 -2.87 -33.03 24.18
N VAL A 460 -2.70 -31.71 24.02
CA VAL A 460 -3.47 -30.66 24.71
C VAL A 460 -4.63 -30.15 23.85
N GLU A 461 -4.65 -30.48 22.56
CA GLU A 461 -5.62 -29.94 21.62
C GLU A 461 -6.86 -30.83 21.55
N GLU A 462 -8.03 -30.21 21.66
CA GLU A 462 -9.30 -30.92 21.56
C GLU A 462 -9.78 -31.00 20.11
N SER A 463 -10.47 -32.09 19.75
CA SER A 463 -10.97 -32.32 18.39
C SER A 463 -11.93 -31.23 17.90
N HIS A 464 -12.53 -30.45 18.81
CA HIS A 464 -13.46 -29.37 18.47
C HIS A 464 -12.76 -28.05 18.10
N TRP A 465 -11.43 -27.94 18.24
CA TRP A 465 -10.64 -26.74 17.89
C TRP A 465 -10.44 -26.55 16.38
N GLY A 466 -10.99 -27.45 15.57
CA GLY A 466 -10.95 -27.36 14.12
C GLY A 466 -9.67 -27.94 13.51
N SER A 467 -9.54 -27.79 12.19
CA SER A 467 -8.39 -28.31 11.45
C SER A 467 -7.20 -27.36 11.56
N LYS A 468 -6.01 -27.91 11.84
CA LYS A 468 -4.74 -27.20 11.72
C LYS A 468 -4.44 -26.85 10.27
N VAL A 469 -4.21 -25.57 10.01
CA VAL A 469 -3.87 -25.06 8.68
C VAL A 469 -2.56 -24.28 8.75
N ALA A 470 -1.67 -24.54 7.79
CA ALA A 470 -0.38 -23.88 7.68
C ALA A 470 -0.20 -23.33 6.25
N CYS A 471 0.47 -22.19 6.15
CA CYS A 471 0.87 -21.57 4.88
C CYS A 471 2.30 -21.97 4.57
N TYR A 472 2.47 -22.98 3.72
CA TYR A 472 3.78 -23.50 3.33
C TYR A 472 4.42 -22.65 2.24
N VAL A 473 5.62 -22.13 2.51
CA VAL A 473 6.42 -21.37 1.55
C VAL A 473 7.61 -22.21 1.10
N PRO A 474 7.73 -22.51 -0.21
CA PRO A 474 8.84 -23.33 -0.72
C PRO A 474 10.18 -22.61 -0.56
N TRP A 475 11.25 -23.40 -0.47
CA TRP A 475 12.61 -22.89 -0.48
C TRP A 475 13.03 -22.52 -1.89
N ASP A 476 13.32 -21.24 -2.13
CA ASP A 476 13.73 -20.74 -3.45
C ASP A 476 15.27 -20.68 -3.61
N GLY A 477 16.04 -20.78 -2.51
CA GLY A 477 17.52 -20.69 -2.52
C GLY A 477 18.24 -21.85 -3.22
N GLU A 478 19.48 -21.62 -3.65
CA GLU A 478 20.30 -22.60 -4.36
C GLU A 478 20.87 -23.69 -3.43
N VAL A 479 21.28 -23.30 -2.23
CA VAL A 479 21.80 -24.19 -1.17
C VAL A 479 20.79 -24.32 -0.04
N ASP A 480 20.94 -25.33 0.81
CA ASP A 480 20.13 -25.43 2.03
C ASP A 480 20.32 -24.19 2.92
N GLY A 481 19.22 -23.67 3.44
CA GLY A 481 19.12 -22.40 4.14
C GLY A 481 19.96 -22.36 5.41
N THR A 482 20.60 -21.22 5.62
CA THR A 482 21.42 -20.91 6.79
C THR A 482 20.64 -20.10 7.83
N LEU A 483 21.22 -19.87 9.02
CA LEU A 483 20.65 -18.92 9.98
C LEU A 483 20.58 -17.49 9.44
N ASP A 484 21.47 -17.10 8.51
CA ASP A 484 21.38 -15.82 7.81
C ASP A 484 20.14 -15.76 6.90
N ASP A 485 19.75 -16.88 6.29
CA ASP A 485 18.53 -16.94 5.49
C ASP A 485 17.27 -16.94 6.36
N VAL A 486 17.32 -17.62 7.50
CA VAL A 486 16.30 -17.51 8.55
C VAL A 486 16.16 -16.05 9.00
N TRP A 487 17.27 -15.33 9.22
CA TRP A 487 17.25 -13.91 9.57
C TRP A 487 16.60 -13.06 8.47
N LYS A 488 16.91 -13.27 7.19
CA LYS A 488 16.26 -12.53 6.08
C LYS A 488 14.74 -12.73 6.05
N ILE A 489 14.28 -13.98 6.15
CA ILE A 489 12.85 -14.31 6.17
C ILE A 489 12.18 -13.74 7.42
N PHE A 490 12.81 -13.92 8.58
CA PHE A 490 12.33 -13.34 9.85
C PHE A 490 12.17 -11.83 9.72
N TRP A 491 13.16 -11.14 9.16
CA TRP A 491 13.14 -9.69 9.01
C TRP A 491 12.05 -9.22 8.04
N GLU A 492 11.84 -9.95 6.95
CA GLU A 492 10.74 -9.71 6.01
C GLU A 492 9.37 -9.85 6.70
N VAL A 493 9.16 -10.90 7.48
CA VAL A 493 7.91 -11.10 8.24
C VAL A 493 7.73 -10.03 9.32
N PHE A 494 8.79 -9.72 10.07
CA PHE A 494 8.76 -8.74 11.15
C PHE A 494 8.40 -7.34 10.63
N THR A 495 9.07 -6.90 9.56
CA THR A 495 8.82 -5.58 8.96
C THR A 495 7.45 -5.47 8.28
N TYR A 496 6.92 -6.58 7.74
CA TYR A 496 5.58 -6.63 7.13
C TYR A 496 4.47 -6.39 8.16
N HIS A 497 4.56 -7.02 9.34
CA HIS A 497 3.54 -6.88 10.40
C HIS A 497 3.78 -5.68 11.32
N GLY A 498 4.97 -5.10 11.29
CA GLY A 498 5.43 -4.12 12.27
C GLY A 498 5.85 -4.78 13.58
N GLU A 499 6.04 -4.00 14.65
CA GLU A 499 6.38 -4.51 16.01
C GLU A 499 5.22 -5.28 16.69
N ARG A 500 4.55 -6.19 15.96
CA ARG A 500 3.45 -7.01 16.46
C ARG A 500 3.94 -8.43 16.74
N ASP A 501 4.07 -8.75 18.02
CA ASP A 501 4.42 -10.10 18.48
C ASP A 501 3.31 -11.12 18.20
N SER A 502 2.08 -10.67 17.94
CA SER A 502 0.92 -11.53 17.65
C SER A 502 1.06 -12.40 16.39
N HIS A 503 2.10 -12.19 15.59
CA HIS A 503 2.38 -12.99 14.39
C HIS A 503 3.58 -13.94 14.56
N PHE A 504 4.19 -13.93 15.74
CA PHE A 504 5.29 -14.80 16.10
C PHE A 504 4.85 -15.83 17.15
N PRO A 505 5.50 -16.99 17.22
CA PRO A 505 6.64 -17.42 16.41
C PRO A 505 6.28 -17.82 14.96
N ILE A 506 7.31 -17.84 14.10
CA ILE A 506 7.29 -18.42 12.75
C ILE A 506 8.09 -19.73 12.70
N PHE A 507 7.84 -20.56 11.70
CA PHE A 507 8.34 -21.94 11.67
C PHE A 507 9.08 -22.28 10.39
N PHE A 508 10.06 -23.17 10.49
CA PHE A 508 10.87 -23.61 9.36
C PHE A 508 11.03 -25.14 9.31
N ILE A 509 10.98 -25.70 8.11
CA ILE A 509 11.26 -27.11 7.80
C ILE A 509 12.64 -27.19 7.14
N ASP A 510 13.58 -27.85 7.81
CA ASP A 510 14.93 -28.11 7.30
C ASP A 510 15.16 -29.61 7.03
N ALA A 511 16.38 -29.98 6.65
CA ALA A 511 16.71 -31.38 6.39
C ALA A 511 16.58 -32.27 7.65
N GLN A 512 16.77 -31.70 8.84
CA GLN A 512 16.63 -32.42 10.11
C GLN A 512 15.16 -32.73 10.42
N SER A 513 14.21 -31.90 9.96
CA SER A 513 12.79 -32.10 10.24
C SER A 513 12.23 -33.44 9.79
N ALA A 514 12.73 -34.00 8.69
CA ALA A 514 12.30 -35.32 8.21
C ALA A 514 12.88 -36.49 9.03
N MET A 515 13.89 -36.24 9.86
CA MET A 515 14.55 -37.27 10.66
C MET A 515 13.97 -37.40 12.07
N ASP A 516 13.50 -36.31 12.66
CA ASP A 516 13.10 -36.26 14.08
C ASP A 516 11.69 -35.71 14.33
N ASP A 517 10.92 -35.44 13.28
CA ASP A 517 9.56 -34.87 13.33
C ASP A 517 9.49 -33.52 14.06
N THR A 518 10.61 -32.79 14.13
CA THR A 518 10.68 -31.46 14.72
C THR A 518 10.84 -30.38 13.66
N ILE A 519 10.40 -29.17 13.98
CA ILE A 519 10.56 -27.99 13.14
C ILE A 519 11.31 -26.92 13.91
N LEU A 520 12.08 -26.11 13.19
CA LEU A 520 12.75 -24.95 13.75
C LEU A 520 11.69 -23.87 13.99
N VAL A 521 11.70 -23.28 15.18
CA VAL A 521 10.79 -22.21 15.58
C VAL A 521 11.58 -20.97 15.94
N VAL A 522 11.09 -19.80 15.51
CA VAL A 522 11.81 -18.52 15.61
C VAL A 522 10.90 -17.42 16.18
N HIS A 523 11.43 -16.66 17.13
CA HIS A 523 10.76 -15.56 17.82
C HIS A 523 11.67 -14.31 17.89
N PRO A 524 11.13 -13.08 17.86
CA PRO A 524 11.91 -11.87 18.08
C PRO A 524 12.66 -11.88 19.42
N ASP A 525 13.93 -11.47 19.43
CA ASP A 525 14.69 -11.20 20.67
C ASP A 525 14.59 -9.70 21.00
N HIS A 526 13.61 -9.35 21.83
CA HIS A 526 13.35 -7.96 22.19
C HIS A 526 14.33 -7.42 23.22
N LEU A 527 14.68 -6.13 23.05
CA LEU A 527 15.37 -5.31 24.02
C LEU A 527 14.43 -4.21 24.52
N TRP A 528 14.13 -4.26 25.81
CA TRP A 528 13.44 -3.17 26.50
C TRP A 528 14.46 -2.21 27.10
N PHE A 529 14.39 -0.94 26.72
CA PHE A 529 15.17 0.13 27.35
C PHE A 529 14.26 1.33 27.64
N ASP A 530 14.54 2.04 28.73
CA ASP A 530 13.78 3.23 29.11
C ASP A 530 14.04 4.38 28.13
N GLN A 531 12.99 5.08 27.70
CA GLN A 531 13.09 6.31 26.89
C GLN A 531 13.84 7.44 27.60
N SER A 532 14.05 7.35 28.91
CA SER A 532 14.93 8.26 29.65
C SER A 532 16.43 7.99 29.42
N ASN A 533 16.81 6.82 28.89
CA ASN A 533 18.19 6.45 28.62
C ASN A 533 18.71 7.13 27.33
N SER A 534 19.27 8.33 27.51
CA SER A 534 19.80 9.14 26.41
C SER A 534 20.97 8.50 25.67
N ARG A 535 21.73 7.61 26.32
CA ARG A 535 22.86 6.89 25.70
C ARG A 535 22.35 5.81 24.75
N ALA A 536 21.42 4.97 25.20
CA ALA A 536 20.74 3.99 24.35
C ALA A 536 20.11 4.66 23.12
N LEU A 537 19.38 5.75 23.35
CA LEU A 537 18.74 6.52 22.28
C LEU A 537 19.75 7.06 21.25
N ALA A 538 20.89 7.58 21.70
CA ALA A 538 21.94 8.07 20.81
C ALA A 538 22.63 6.93 20.03
N MET A 539 22.85 5.78 20.65
CA MET A 539 23.48 4.63 20.00
C MET A 539 22.56 3.95 18.98
N LEU A 540 21.25 3.93 19.25
CA LEU A 540 20.24 3.26 18.42
C LEU A 540 19.53 4.20 17.44
N GLN A 541 19.90 5.49 17.39
CA GLN A 541 19.20 6.52 16.60
C GLN A 541 19.09 6.23 15.08
N ASN A 542 19.99 5.39 14.56
CA ASN A 542 20.06 5.00 13.15
C ASN A 542 19.70 3.51 12.92
N VAL A 543 19.32 2.79 13.97
CA VAL A 543 18.95 1.37 13.89
C VAL A 543 17.45 1.27 13.64
N MET A 544 17.07 0.60 12.54
CA MET A 544 15.67 0.34 12.20
C MET A 544 15.07 -0.62 13.23
N TYR A 545 13.89 -0.34 13.80
CA TYR A 545 13.30 -1.13 14.89
C TYR A 545 14.29 -1.40 16.04
N PRO A 546 14.64 -0.36 16.83
CA PRO A 546 15.63 -0.48 17.91
C PRO A 546 15.14 -1.34 19.09
N SER A 547 13.92 -1.85 19.05
CA SER A 547 13.38 -2.82 20.00
C SER A 547 13.87 -4.24 19.74
N VAL A 548 14.38 -4.57 18.54
CA VAL A 548 14.78 -5.93 18.15
C VAL A 548 16.29 -6.05 17.95
N ARG A 549 16.95 -6.80 18.85
CA ARG A 549 18.40 -7.03 18.80
C ARG A 549 18.83 -8.29 18.05
N GLY A 550 17.88 -9.11 17.62
CA GLY A 550 18.13 -10.39 16.97
C GLY A 550 16.90 -11.28 17.00
N LEU A 551 17.12 -12.58 16.90
CA LEU A 551 16.09 -13.61 17.04
C LEU A 551 16.48 -14.66 18.07
N GLN A 552 15.46 -15.27 18.66
CA GLN A 552 15.54 -16.49 19.45
C GLN A 552 15.05 -17.65 18.60
N TYR A 553 15.70 -18.81 18.69
CA TYR A 553 15.31 -19.99 17.94
C TYR A 553 15.47 -21.28 18.75
N GLY A 554 14.70 -22.30 18.40
CA GLY A 554 14.74 -23.62 19.01
C GLY A 554 14.02 -24.64 18.13
N ARG A 555 13.88 -25.88 18.60
CA ARG A 555 13.15 -26.93 17.86
C ARG A 555 12.00 -27.45 18.71
N VAL A 556 10.84 -27.65 18.08
CA VAL A 556 9.64 -28.21 18.69
C VAL A 556 9.07 -29.30 17.80
N ARG A 557 8.27 -30.21 18.36
CA ARG A 557 7.57 -31.22 17.56
C ARG A 557 6.64 -30.54 16.57
N GLY A 558 6.53 -31.04 15.34
CA GLY A 558 5.67 -30.46 14.31
C GLY A 558 4.22 -30.31 14.80
N ARG A 559 3.69 -31.32 15.51
CA ARG A 559 2.34 -31.27 16.09
C ARG A 559 2.12 -30.17 17.14
N GLU A 560 3.16 -29.59 17.74
CA GLU A 560 3.02 -28.54 18.76
C GLU A 560 2.99 -27.12 18.18
N ALA A 561 3.30 -26.97 16.88
CA ALA A 561 3.49 -25.69 16.23
C ALA A 561 2.30 -24.73 16.39
N HIS A 562 1.06 -25.19 16.15
CA HIS A 562 -0.14 -24.36 16.28
C HIS A 562 -0.44 -23.94 17.71
N THR A 563 -0.26 -24.85 18.68
CA THR A 563 -0.45 -24.55 20.10
C THR A 563 0.59 -23.54 20.58
N MET A 564 1.86 -23.74 20.21
CA MET A 564 2.93 -22.80 20.52
C MET A 564 2.65 -21.43 19.89
N HIS A 565 2.26 -21.39 18.62
CA HIS A 565 1.89 -20.13 17.96
C HIS A 565 0.77 -19.40 18.70
N SER A 566 -0.34 -20.09 19.01
CA SER A 566 -1.45 -19.51 19.78
C SER A 566 -1.02 -18.95 21.11
N ASN A 567 -0.25 -19.70 21.89
CA ASN A 567 0.07 -19.31 23.26
C ASN A 567 1.14 -18.23 23.35
N VAL A 568 2.19 -18.32 22.53
CA VAL A 568 3.28 -17.36 22.53
C VAL A 568 2.84 -16.03 21.91
N SER A 569 2.06 -16.06 20.81
CA SER A 569 1.60 -14.83 20.12
C SER A 569 0.72 -13.93 20.98
N VAL A 570 -0.05 -14.50 21.92
CA VAL A 570 -0.91 -13.74 22.84
C VAL A 570 -0.27 -13.51 24.21
N GLY A 571 0.99 -13.94 24.40
CA GLY A 571 1.70 -13.83 25.67
C GLY A 571 1.12 -14.69 26.80
N ASN A 572 0.43 -15.79 26.47
CA ASN A 572 -0.09 -16.74 27.45
C ASN A 572 1.03 -17.64 28.03
N MET A 573 2.06 -17.93 27.23
CA MET A 573 3.25 -18.68 27.65
C MET A 573 4.51 -18.07 27.05
N PHE A 574 5.64 -18.26 27.72
CA PHE A 574 6.94 -17.81 27.21
C PHE A 574 7.52 -18.78 26.16
N PHE A 575 8.34 -18.25 25.26
CA PHE A 575 9.02 -19.03 24.22
C PHE A 575 9.88 -20.16 24.82
N GLU A 576 10.51 -19.88 25.96
CA GLU A 576 11.40 -20.79 26.68
C GLU A 576 10.69 -21.98 27.34
N GLU A 577 9.35 -21.94 27.46
CA GLU A 577 8.56 -23.05 28.00
C GLU A 577 8.44 -24.21 26.98
N TYR A 578 8.56 -23.92 25.69
CA TYR A 578 8.45 -24.92 24.61
C TYR A 578 9.80 -25.48 24.16
N THR A 579 10.86 -24.68 24.24
CA THR A 579 12.19 -25.06 23.76
C THR A 579 13.26 -24.29 24.51
N ARG A 580 14.48 -24.86 24.59
CA ARG A 580 15.64 -24.13 25.07
C ARG A 580 16.09 -23.11 24.00
N PRO A 581 15.99 -21.79 24.24
CA PRO A 581 16.28 -20.80 23.22
C PRO A 581 17.78 -20.69 22.94
N GLN A 582 18.12 -20.64 21.67
CA GLN A 582 19.39 -20.13 21.18
C GLN A 582 19.18 -18.73 20.61
N ARG A 583 20.22 -17.91 20.57
CA ARG A 583 20.13 -16.52 20.07
C ARG A 583 20.98 -16.35 18.82
N PHE A 584 20.42 -15.69 17.83
CA PHE A 584 21.15 -15.21 16.67
C PHE A 584 21.11 -13.67 16.69
N PRO A 585 22.25 -13.01 16.90
CA PRO A 585 22.28 -11.55 16.96
C PRO A 585 22.04 -10.96 15.58
N ARG A 586 21.31 -9.84 15.53
CA ARG A 586 21.06 -9.11 14.29
C ARG A 586 22.36 -8.53 13.70
N PRO A 587 22.65 -8.66 12.39
CA PRO A 587 23.93 -8.25 11.79
C PRO A 587 24.31 -6.77 11.96
N ASP A 588 23.35 -5.85 11.93
CA ASP A 588 23.55 -4.39 12.05
C ASP A 588 23.43 -3.88 13.49
N TRP A 589 23.39 -4.78 14.49
CA TRP A 589 23.22 -4.39 15.88
C TRP A 589 24.51 -3.80 16.48
N PRO A 590 24.52 -2.53 16.95
CA PRO A 590 25.75 -1.87 17.37
C PRO A 590 26.30 -2.38 18.72
N CYS A 591 25.50 -3.14 19.49
CA CYS A 591 25.77 -3.49 20.88
C CYS A 591 25.79 -5.00 21.13
N HIS A 592 26.51 -5.78 20.32
CA HIS A 592 26.70 -7.20 20.59
C HIS A 592 27.35 -7.41 21.98
N GLY A 593 26.66 -8.11 22.89
CA GLY A 593 27.18 -8.45 24.22
C GLY A 593 26.87 -7.44 25.35
N PHE A 594 26.12 -6.37 25.09
CA PHE A 594 25.67 -5.45 26.14
C PHE A 594 24.32 -5.90 26.73
N THR A 595 24.19 -5.83 28.06
CA THR A 595 22.91 -6.02 28.75
C THR A 595 22.01 -4.79 28.59
N ALA A 596 20.70 -4.93 28.83
CA ALA A 596 19.75 -3.81 28.80
C ALA A 596 20.08 -2.67 29.78
N ALA A 597 20.91 -2.94 30.79
CA ALA A 597 21.40 -1.93 31.73
C ALA A 597 22.69 -1.22 31.25
N GLN A 598 23.36 -1.78 30.24
CA GLN A 598 24.63 -1.27 29.70
C GLN A 598 24.47 -0.58 28.34
N VAL A 599 23.36 -0.84 27.63
CA VAL A 599 22.82 -0.02 26.55
C VAL A 599 22.06 1.12 27.19
#